data_AF-A0A950L341-F1
#
_entry.id   AF-A0A950L341-F1
#
_cell.length_a   1.000
_cell.length_b   1.000
_cell.length_c   1.000
_cell.angle_alpha   90.00
_cell.angle_beta   90.00
_cell.angle_gamma   90.00
#
_symmetry.space_group_name_H-M   'P 1'
#
loop_
_entity.id
_entity.type
_entity.pdbx_description
1 polymer ?
#
loop_
_entity_poly.entity_id
_entity_poly.type
_entity_poly.pdbx_seq_one_letter_code
_entity_poly.pdbx_strand_id
1 'polypeptide(L)'
;MIWLFLAQAVTKSPDEIEDIRPPVLGSPTLWVAVFLAILLALAILAYFLWPNPKPKIARPPLPKDIARSRLEKAKARICTDSPYEFSIEVSDILRSFIEQQFGIKAVHQTTIEFLTEASQTSHFDLAHQEKLRHFLDSCDAIKFARVAAGQAESETLFEQASVFVEEVK
;
A
#
# COMPACT_ATOMS: atom_id res chain seq x y z
N MET A 1 -14.65 -40.01 98.70
CA MET A 1 -13.95 -38.93 99.43
C MET A 1 -13.61 -37.86 98.39
N ILE A 2 -14.44 -36.85 98.10
CA ILE A 2 -14.53 -35.53 98.79
C ILE A 2 -13.10 -35.02 99.05
N TRP A 3 -12.58 -33.97 98.40
CA TRP A 3 -12.77 -32.51 98.61
C TRP A 3 -12.38 -31.75 97.30
N LEU A 4 -13.23 -30.94 96.62
CA LEU A 4 -13.52 -29.48 96.76
C LEU A 4 -12.30 -28.54 96.91
N PHE A 5 -11.98 -27.74 95.88
CA PHE A 5 -11.37 -26.39 95.95
C PHE A 5 -11.57 -25.68 94.58
N LEU A 6 -12.65 -24.91 94.40
CA LEU A 6 -12.76 -23.45 94.56
C LEU A 6 -12.17 -22.62 93.41
N ALA A 7 -13.09 -21.95 92.71
CA ALA A 7 -12.88 -21.00 91.65
C ALA A 7 -12.07 -19.77 92.09
N GLN A 8 -11.19 -19.29 91.22
CA GLN A 8 -10.81 -17.88 91.19
C GLN A 8 -11.20 -17.32 89.82
N ALA A 9 -12.32 -16.60 89.81
CA ALA A 9 -12.64 -15.67 88.75
C ALA A 9 -11.61 -14.53 88.83
N VAL A 10 -10.70 -14.47 87.86
CA VAL A 10 -9.81 -13.32 87.67
C VAL A 10 -10.69 -12.16 87.21
N THR A 11 -10.96 -11.24 88.12
CA THR A 11 -11.63 -9.96 87.84
C THR A 11 -10.66 -9.07 87.07
N LYS A 12 -10.96 -8.81 85.78
CA LYS A 12 -10.26 -7.82 84.96
C LYS A 12 -10.69 -6.41 85.41
N SER A 13 -9.74 -5.60 85.88
CA SER A 13 -9.98 -4.22 86.31
C SER A 13 -10.37 -3.31 85.14
N PRO A 14 -11.21 -2.25 85.33
CA PRO A 14 -11.84 -1.53 84.23
C PRO A 14 -11.01 -0.42 83.57
N ASP A 15 -9.73 -0.25 83.94
CA ASP A 15 -8.98 0.99 83.65
C ASP A 15 -7.60 0.75 83.00
N GLU A 16 -7.49 -0.29 82.17
CA GLU A 16 -6.31 -0.53 81.35
C GLU A 16 -6.63 -0.12 79.90
N ILE A 17 -6.39 1.16 79.60
CA ILE A 17 -6.49 1.68 78.24
C ILE A 17 -5.33 1.07 77.44
N GLU A 18 -5.65 0.16 76.51
CA GLU A 18 -4.67 -0.36 75.55
C GLU A 18 -4.08 0.79 74.72
N ASP A 19 -2.75 0.89 74.76
CA ASP A 19 -1.97 1.84 73.98
C ASP A 19 -2.18 1.59 72.46
N ILE A 20 -2.65 2.62 71.75
CA ILE A 20 -2.94 2.53 70.31
C ILE A 20 -1.59 2.54 69.57
N ARG A 21 -1.21 1.38 69.02
CA ARG A 21 -0.02 1.25 68.16
C ARG A 21 -0.01 2.36 67.08
N PRO A 22 1.11 3.08 66.89
CA PRO A 22 1.18 4.12 65.87
C PRO A 22 0.91 3.53 64.48
N PRO A 23 0.28 4.30 63.57
CA PRO A 23 -0.04 3.81 62.24
C PRO A 23 1.25 3.42 61.53
N VAL A 24 1.36 2.14 61.15
CA VAL A 24 2.43 1.67 60.28
C VAL A 24 2.21 2.30 58.90
N LEU A 25 2.88 3.43 58.66
CA LEU A 25 3.03 3.97 57.31
C LEU A 25 3.76 2.90 56.49
N GLY A 26 3.01 2.14 55.69
CA GLY A 26 3.55 1.11 54.82
C GLY A 26 4.74 1.65 54.03
N SER A 27 5.82 0.89 53.96
CA SER A 27 7.08 1.39 53.39
C SER A 27 6.85 1.87 51.95
N PRO A 28 7.19 3.14 51.61
CA PRO A 28 6.95 3.72 50.28
C PRO A 28 7.56 2.89 49.15
N THR A 29 8.60 2.12 49.45
CA THR A 29 9.30 1.19 48.55
C THR A 29 8.39 0.11 47.96
N LEU A 30 7.40 -0.39 48.71
CA LEU A 30 6.48 -1.42 48.21
C LEU A 30 5.53 -0.85 47.15
N TRP A 31 5.03 0.37 47.37
CA TRP A 31 4.17 1.06 46.39
C TRP A 31 4.94 1.43 45.12
N VAL A 32 6.20 1.86 45.27
CA VAL A 32 7.09 2.11 44.12
C VAL A 32 7.34 0.81 43.34
N ALA A 33 7.58 -0.31 44.02
CA ALA A 33 7.78 -1.60 43.36
C ALA A 33 6.52 -2.09 42.62
N VAL A 34 5.34 -1.94 43.23
CA VAL A 34 4.05 -2.27 42.58
C VAL A 34 3.82 -1.39 41.36
N PHE A 35 4.08 -0.08 41.46
CA PHE A 35 3.94 0.83 40.33
C PHE A 35 4.87 0.45 39.16
N LEU A 36 6.14 0.14 39.45
CA LEU A 36 7.10 -0.28 38.44
C LEU A 36 6.70 -1.61 37.78
N ALA A 37 6.17 -2.56 38.57
CA ALA A 37 5.67 -3.83 38.06
C ALA A 37 4.47 -3.63 37.12
N ILE A 38 3.55 -2.71 37.45
CA ILE A 38 2.41 -2.37 36.58
C ILE A 38 2.90 -1.72 35.29
N LEU A 39 3.84 -0.77 35.35
CA LEU A 39 4.39 -0.17 34.14
C LEU A 39 5.07 -1.19 33.24
N LEU A 40 5.84 -2.12 33.81
CA LEU A 40 6.48 -3.19 33.04
C LEU A 40 5.44 -4.11 32.39
N ALA A 41 4.40 -4.50 33.13
CA ALA A 41 3.31 -5.32 32.60
C ALA A 41 2.57 -4.61 31.46
N LEU A 42 2.30 -3.31 31.58
CA LEU A 42 1.68 -2.51 30.52
C LEU A 42 2.60 -2.37 29.30
N ALA A 43 3.90 -2.18 29.50
CA ALA A 43 4.86 -2.10 28.39
C ALA A 43 4.94 -3.43 27.61
N ILE A 44 4.95 -4.56 28.33
CA ILE A 44 4.91 -5.90 27.72
C ILE A 44 3.59 -6.10 26.97
N LEU A 45 2.45 -5.77 27.59
CA LEU A 45 1.15 -5.90 26.97
C LEU A 45 1.05 -5.03 25.71
N ALA A 46 1.52 -3.78 25.77
CA ALA A 46 1.57 -2.88 24.62
C ALA A 46 2.46 -3.42 23.50
N TYR A 47 3.61 -4.02 23.84
CA TYR A 47 4.50 -4.66 22.86
C TYR A 47 3.83 -5.84 22.16
N PHE A 48 3.12 -6.70 22.91
CA PHE A 48 2.40 -7.86 22.34
C PHE A 48 1.14 -7.48 21.57
N LEU A 49 0.46 -6.42 21.98
CA LEU A 49 -0.72 -5.89 21.29
C LEU A 49 -0.34 -4.94 20.15
N TRP A 50 0.93 -4.58 20.00
CA TRP A 50 1.37 -3.73 18.90
C TRP A 50 1.15 -4.50 17.60
N PRO A 51 0.28 -4.01 16.70
CA PRO A 51 0.11 -4.66 15.43
C PRO A 51 1.43 -4.59 14.69
N ASN A 52 2.05 -5.73 14.42
CA ASN A 52 3.13 -5.81 13.44
C ASN A 52 2.47 -5.72 12.06
N PRO A 53 2.56 -4.60 11.33
CA PRO A 53 2.14 -4.58 9.94
C PRO A 53 3.07 -5.54 9.19
N LYS A 54 2.61 -6.77 8.98
CA LYS A 54 3.28 -7.65 8.02
C LYS A 54 3.23 -6.91 6.68
N PRO A 55 4.36 -6.71 5.99
CA PRO A 55 4.32 -6.19 4.64
C PRO A 55 3.42 -7.14 3.86
N LYS A 56 2.28 -6.63 3.38
CA LYS A 56 1.45 -7.38 2.44
C LYS A 56 2.38 -7.65 1.27
N ILE A 57 2.71 -8.92 1.03
CA ILE A 57 3.39 -9.33 -0.19
C ILE A 57 2.40 -9.01 -1.30
N ALA A 58 2.54 -7.82 -1.88
CA ALA A 58 1.72 -7.39 -2.99
C ALA A 58 2.00 -8.39 -4.12
N ARG A 59 0.95 -8.98 -4.68
CA ARG A 59 1.09 -9.72 -5.94
C ARG A 59 1.79 -8.78 -6.93
N PRO A 60 2.72 -9.27 -7.76
CA PRO A 60 3.33 -8.43 -8.78
C PRO A 60 2.20 -7.78 -9.59
N PRO A 61 2.23 -6.45 -9.77
CA PRO A 61 1.16 -5.75 -10.47
C PRO A 61 1.06 -6.29 -11.90
N LEU A 62 -0.17 -6.52 -12.37
CA LEU A 62 -0.40 -6.97 -13.74
C LEU A 62 0.10 -5.89 -14.72
N PRO A 63 0.70 -6.25 -15.86
CA PRO A 63 1.15 -5.28 -16.86
C PRO A 63 0.07 -4.27 -17.25
N LYS A 64 -1.19 -4.74 -17.36
CA LYS A 64 -2.37 -3.90 -17.60
C LYS A 64 -2.60 -2.85 -16.51
N ASP A 65 -2.45 -3.21 -15.24
CA ASP A 65 -2.63 -2.27 -14.13
C ASP A 65 -1.50 -1.23 -14.08
N ILE A 66 -0.28 -1.62 -14.44
CA ILE A 66 0.86 -0.71 -14.60
C ILE A 66 0.58 0.28 -15.73
N ALA A 67 0.17 -0.22 -16.90
CA ALA A 67 -0.16 0.59 -18.07
C ALA A 67 -1.28 1.59 -17.75
N ARG A 68 -2.37 1.13 -17.14
CA ARG A 68 -3.48 1.99 -16.70
C ARG A 68 -3.00 3.07 -15.73
N SER A 69 -2.22 2.71 -14.72
CA SER A 69 -1.70 3.69 -13.76
C SER A 69 -0.78 4.73 -14.41
N ARG A 70 0.05 4.32 -15.38
CA ARG A 70 0.91 5.24 -16.15
C ARG A 70 0.09 6.15 -17.05
N LEU A 71 -0.92 5.63 -17.76
CA LEU A 71 -1.82 6.42 -18.60
C LEU A 71 -2.58 7.46 -17.77
N GLU A 72 -3.13 7.09 -16.62
CA GLU A 72 -3.82 8.04 -15.73
C GLU A 72 -2.90 9.17 -15.25
N LYS A 73 -1.63 8.86 -14.98
CA LYS A 73 -0.63 9.90 -14.65
C LYS A 73 -0.29 10.78 -15.85
N ALA A 74 -0.24 10.22 -17.06
CA ALA A 74 -0.01 10.99 -18.28
C ALA A 74 -1.19 11.92 -18.57
N LYS A 75 -2.43 11.46 -18.36
CA LYS A 75 -3.66 12.24 -18.57
C LYS A 75 -3.62 13.61 -17.90
N ALA A 76 -3.10 13.68 -16.67
CA ALA A 76 -2.99 14.93 -15.92
C ALA A 76 -2.08 15.98 -16.57
N ARG A 77 -1.21 15.56 -17.51
CA ARG A 77 -0.27 16.43 -18.21
C ARG A 77 -0.65 16.72 -19.66
N ILE A 78 -1.81 16.27 -20.14
CA ILE A 78 -2.30 16.56 -21.51
C ILE A 78 -2.25 18.06 -21.84
N CYS A 79 -2.59 18.93 -20.88
CA CYS A 79 -2.60 20.38 -21.09
C CYS A 79 -1.27 21.08 -20.77
N THR A 80 -0.32 20.36 -20.16
CA THR A 80 0.94 20.93 -19.65
C THR A 80 2.12 20.55 -20.53
N ASP A 81 2.18 19.29 -20.95
CA ASP A 81 3.24 18.78 -21.82
C ASP A 81 2.96 19.16 -23.27
N SER A 82 4.01 19.31 -24.07
CA SER A 82 3.83 19.49 -25.51
C SER A 82 3.21 18.21 -26.13
N PRO A 83 2.40 18.31 -27.20
CA PRO A 83 1.87 17.14 -27.89
C PRO A 83 2.97 16.18 -28.36
N TYR A 84 4.15 16.73 -28.68
CA TYR A 84 5.34 15.95 -29.00
C TYR A 84 5.80 15.08 -27.81
N GLU A 85 6.04 15.66 -26.64
CA GLU A 85 6.46 14.92 -25.44
C GLU A 85 5.39 13.91 -25.01
N PHE A 86 4.13 14.33 -25.02
CA PHE A 86 3.00 13.48 -24.70
C PHE A 86 2.92 12.26 -25.63
N SER A 87 3.10 12.45 -26.94
CA SER A 87 3.12 11.37 -27.92
C SER A 87 4.28 10.40 -27.73
N ILE A 88 5.42 10.85 -27.18
CA ILE A 88 6.53 9.96 -26.84
C ILE A 88 6.15 9.11 -25.63
N GLU A 89 5.63 9.74 -24.58
CA GLU A 89 5.30 9.05 -23.34
C GLU A 89 4.20 8.01 -23.51
N VAL A 90 3.06 8.36 -24.12
CA VAL A 90 1.94 7.41 -24.29
C VAL A 90 2.35 6.23 -25.18
N SER A 91 3.18 6.50 -26.17
CA SER A 91 3.72 5.48 -27.07
C SER A 91 4.73 4.55 -26.37
N ASP A 92 5.53 5.06 -25.44
CA ASP A 92 6.37 4.25 -24.56
C ASP A 92 5.55 3.39 -23.60
N ILE A 93 4.49 3.94 -23.00
CA ILE A 93 3.58 3.21 -22.12
C ILE A 93 2.96 2.03 -22.85
N LEU A 94 2.45 2.25 -24.07
CA LEU A 94 1.78 1.20 -24.83
C LEU A 94 2.76 0.12 -25.31
N ARG A 95 3.95 0.51 -25.79
CA ARG A 95 5.00 -0.45 -26.17
C ARG A 95 5.44 -1.28 -24.97
N SER A 96 5.70 -0.65 -23.83
CA SER A 96 6.06 -1.33 -22.58
C SER A 96 4.98 -2.32 -22.12
N PHE A 97 3.71 -1.93 -22.22
CA PHE A 97 2.58 -2.79 -21.90
C PHE A 97 2.57 -4.05 -22.76
N ILE A 98 2.68 -3.88 -24.08
CA ILE A 98 2.61 -4.98 -25.03
C ILE A 98 3.81 -5.92 -24.85
N GLU A 99 5.00 -5.38 -24.60
CA GLU A 99 6.19 -6.19 -24.34
C GLU A 99 6.07 -7.00 -23.05
N GLN A 100 5.57 -6.40 -21.98
CA GLN A 100 5.39 -7.11 -20.70
C GLN A 100 4.25 -8.14 -20.74
N GLN A 101 3.17 -7.85 -21.46
CA GLN A 101 1.98 -8.71 -21.52
C GLN A 101 2.16 -9.86 -22.51
N PHE A 102 2.78 -9.62 -23.67
CA PHE A 102 2.82 -10.56 -24.80
C PHE A 102 4.24 -11.01 -25.18
N GLY A 103 5.29 -10.43 -24.59
CA GLY A 103 6.68 -10.78 -24.90
C GLY A 103 7.17 -10.30 -26.28
N ILE A 104 6.41 -9.41 -26.94
CA ILE A 104 6.76 -8.80 -28.23
C ILE A 104 7.74 -7.66 -27.97
N LYS A 105 8.88 -7.62 -28.67
CA LYS A 105 9.96 -6.64 -28.40
C LYS A 105 9.64 -5.22 -28.89
N ALA A 106 8.63 -4.58 -28.31
CA ALA A 106 8.11 -3.33 -28.81
C ALA A 106 9.04 -2.13 -28.54
N VAL A 107 9.69 -2.05 -27.37
CA VAL A 107 10.44 -0.86 -26.93
C VAL A 107 11.73 -0.66 -27.73
N HIS A 108 12.37 -1.76 -28.14
CA HIS A 108 13.67 -1.75 -28.81
C HIS A 108 13.59 -1.86 -30.34
N GLN A 109 12.39 -1.77 -30.90
CA GLN A 109 12.13 -1.91 -32.32
C GLN A 109 11.60 -0.62 -32.94
N THR A 110 11.82 -0.47 -34.24
CA THR A 110 11.13 0.55 -35.02
C THR A 110 9.62 0.25 -35.09
N THR A 111 8.79 1.26 -35.35
CA THR A 111 7.33 1.08 -35.51
C THR A 111 6.98 -0.01 -36.54
N ILE A 112 7.73 -0.07 -37.65
CA ILE A 112 7.52 -1.04 -38.74
C ILE A 112 7.83 -2.46 -38.28
N GLU A 113 8.97 -2.66 -37.62
CA GLU A 113 9.37 -3.98 -37.09
C GLU A 113 8.38 -4.45 -36.03
N PHE A 114 8.00 -3.56 -35.11
CA PHE A 114 7.05 -3.86 -34.06
C PHE A 114 5.68 -4.28 -34.62
N LEU A 115 5.12 -3.52 -35.58
CA LEU A 115 3.85 -3.88 -36.21
C LEU A 115 3.94 -5.19 -36.99
N THR A 116 5.08 -5.45 -37.64
CA THR A 116 5.33 -6.70 -38.35
C THR A 116 5.33 -7.87 -37.38
N GLU A 117 6.08 -7.80 -36.28
CA GLU A 117 6.10 -8.83 -35.24
C GLU A 117 4.71 -9.03 -34.62
N ALA A 118 4.03 -7.95 -34.23
CA ALA A 118 2.70 -8.01 -33.64
C ALA A 118 1.69 -8.71 -34.55
N SER A 119 1.72 -8.45 -35.86
CA SER A 119 0.85 -9.11 -36.85
C SER A 119 1.12 -10.60 -37.07
N GLN A 120 2.32 -11.07 -36.75
CA GLN A 120 2.68 -12.49 -36.86
C GLN A 120 2.24 -13.29 -35.63
N THR A 121 1.91 -12.62 -34.52
CA THR A 121 1.41 -13.27 -33.31
C THR A 121 -0.08 -13.53 -33.37
N SER A 122 -0.54 -14.57 -32.67
CA SER A 122 -1.98 -14.85 -32.48
C SER A 122 -2.58 -14.07 -31.31
N HIS A 123 -1.87 -13.09 -30.74
CA HIS A 123 -2.32 -12.32 -29.58
C HIS A 123 -3.31 -11.22 -29.95
N PHE A 124 -3.26 -10.72 -31.18
CA PHE A 124 -4.12 -9.64 -31.66
C PHE A 124 -4.97 -10.11 -32.84
N ASP A 125 -6.28 -9.90 -32.77
CA ASP A 125 -7.14 -9.98 -33.95
C ASP A 125 -6.88 -8.80 -34.89
N LEU A 126 -7.45 -8.86 -36.10
CA LEU A 126 -7.29 -7.82 -37.12
C LEU A 126 -7.71 -6.43 -36.64
N ALA A 127 -8.75 -6.35 -35.81
CA ALA A 127 -9.24 -5.06 -35.30
C ALA A 127 -8.26 -4.43 -34.31
N HIS A 128 -7.68 -5.22 -33.41
CA HIS A 128 -6.65 -4.73 -32.49
C HIS A 128 -5.36 -4.35 -33.24
N GLN A 129 -4.96 -5.11 -34.26
CA GLN A 129 -3.80 -4.77 -35.09
C GLN A 129 -3.98 -3.43 -35.82
N GLU A 130 -5.17 -3.18 -36.36
CA GLU A 130 -5.50 -1.92 -37.02
C GLU A 130 -5.52 -0.74 -36.04
N LYS A 131 -6.12 -0.91 -34.86
CA LYS A 131 -6.09 0.10 -33.78
C LYS A 131 -4.66 0.43 -33.35
N LEU A 132 -3.82 -0.59 -33.17
CA LEU A 132 -2.41 -0.41 -32.80
C LEU A 132 -1.65 0.36 -33.89
N ARG A 133 -1.82 -0.01 -35.16
CA ARG A 133 -1.21 0.68 -36.29
C ARG A 133 -1.63 2.15 -36.34
N HIS A 134 -2.93 2.41 -36.28
CA HIS A 134 -3.47 3.77 -36.32
C HIS A 134 -2.91 4.65 -35.17
N PHE A 135 -2.81 4.09 -33.96
CA PHE A 135 -2.21 4.78 -32.82
C PHE A 135 -0.73 5.12 -33.07
N LEU A 136 0.07 4.14 -33.51
CA LEU A 136 1.50 4.36 -33.74
C LEU A 136 1.77 5.34 -34.88
N ASP A 137 1.00 5.26 -35.97
CA ASP A 137 1.07 6.21 -37.08
C ASP A 137 0.74 7.64 -36.61
N SER A 138 -0.26 7.78 -35.72
CA SER A 138 -0.62 9.08 -35.11
C SER A 138 0.53 9.64 -34.26
N CYS A 139 1.18 8.79 -33.44
CA CYS A 139 2.36 9.19 -32.69
C CYS A 139 3.51 9.63 -33.62
N ASP A 140 3.80 8.86 -34.67
CA ASP A 140 4.93 9.11 -35.56
C ASP A 140 4.71 10.37 -36.41
N ALA A 141 3.46 10.67 -36.79
CA ALA A 141 3.10 11.93 -37.44
C ALA A 141 3.42 13.15 -36.56
N ILE A 142 3.12 13.09 -35.27
CA ILE A 142 3.42 14.17 -34.32
C ILE A 142 4.94 14.28 -34.10
N LYS A 143 5.64 13.14 -33.98
CA LYS A 143 7.10 13.10 -33.71
C LYS A 143 7.94 13.61 -34.88
N PHE A 144 7.58 13.22 -36.11
CA PHE A 144 8.47 13.38 -37.26
C PHE A 144 7.90 14.29 -38.35
N ALA A 145 6.57 14.32 -38.54
CA ALA A 145 5.97 15.01 -39.68
C ALA A 145 5.69 16.51 -39.45
N ARG A 146 6.13 17.08 -38.32
CA ARG A 146 5.93 18.51 -37.96
C ARG A 146 4.47 18.95 -38.11
N VAL A 147 3.53 18.04 -37.85
CA VAL A 147 2.11 18.36 -37.85
C VAL A 147 1.86 19.37 -36.74
N ALA A 148 1.04 20.39 -37.03
CA ALA A 148 0.52 21.29 -36.01
C ALA A 148 -0.44 20.50 -35.12
N ALA A 149 0.10 19.83 -34.11
CA ALA A 149 -0.67 19.13 -33.09
C ALA A 149 -0.95 20.06 -31.92
N GLY A 150 -2.16 19.99 -31.41
CA GLY A 150 -2.61 20.67 -30.19
C GLY A 150 -3.04 19.66 -29.14
N GLN A 151 -3.84 20.14 -28.19
CA GLN A 151 -4.32 19.34 -27.07
C GLN A 151 -5.27 18.23 -27.51
N ALA A 152 -6.08 18.46 -28.56
CA ALA A 152 -7.05 17.48 -29.07
C ALA A 152 -6.37 16.21 -29.59
N GLU A 153 -5.20 16.33 -30.22
CA GLU A 153 -4.40 15.20 -30.67
C GLU A 153 -3.85 14.40 -29.48
N SER A 154 -3.39 15.07 -28.41
CA SER A 154 -2.98 14.41 -27.17
C SER A 154 -4.15 13.66 -26.52
N GLU A 155 -5.33 14.25 -26.45
CA GLU A 155 -6.55 13.60 -25.94
C GLU A 155 -6.91 12.36 -26.78
N THR A 156 -6.83 12.47 -28.10
CA THR A 156 -7.09 11.36 -29.02
C THR A 156 -6.09 10.22 -28.81
N LEU A 157 -4.79 10.52 -28.68
CA LEU A 157 -3.77 9.52 -28.40
C LEU A 157 -4.00 8.82 -27.05
N PHE A 158 -4.38 9.59 -26.03
CA PHE A 158 -4.71 9.05 -24.71
C PHE A 158 -5.90 8.08 -24.79
N GLU A 159 -6.97 8.47 -25.47
CA GLU A 159 -8.15 7.63 -25.63
C GLU A 159 -7.84 6.35 -26.40
N GLN A 160 -7.12 6.44 -27.51
CA GLN A 160 -6.71 5.28 -28.30
C GLN A 160 -5.88 4.28 -27.47
N ALA A 161 -4.88 4.77 -26.73
CA ALA A 161 -4.04 3.93 -25.88
C ALA A 161 -4.86 3.30 -24.74
N SER A 162 -5.74 4.07 -24.10
CA SER A 162 -6.57 3.58 -22.99
C SER A 162 -7.55 2.50 -23.44
N VAL A 163 -8.25 2.72 -24.56
CA VAL A 163 -9.16 1.73 -25.14
C VAL A 163 -8.41 0.45 -25.49
N PHE A 164 -7.24 0.56 -26.13
CA PHE A 164 -6.43 -0.60 -26.48
C PHE A 164 -6.04 -1.43 -25.24
N VAL A 165 -5.52 -0.78 -24.18
CA VAL A 165 -5.14 -1.47 -22.93
C VAL A 165 -6.33 -2.17 -22.28
N GLU A 166 -7.54 -1.60 -22.37
CA GLU A 166 -8.73 -2.17 -21.76
C GLU A 166 -9.35 -3.34 -22.56
N GLU A 167 -9.37 -3.27 -23.88
CA GLU A 167 -9.95 -4.31 -24.73
C GLU A 167 -9.08 -5.55 -24.84
N VAL A 168 -7.76 -5.35 -24.90
CA VAL A 168 -6.78 -6.42 -25.07
C VAL A 168 -6.65 -7.24 -23.77
N LYS A 169 -6.61 -8.57 -23.93
CA LYS A 169 -6.58 -9.58 -22.85
C LYS A 169 -5.26 -10.33 -22.80
#